data_AF-A0A2V7RQH5-F1
#
_entry.id   AF-A0A2V7RQH5-F1
#
_cell.length_a   1.000
_cell.length_b   1.000
_cell.length_c   1.000
_cell.angle_alpha   90.00
_cell.angle_beta   90.00
_cell.angle_gamma   90.00
#
_symmetry.space_group_name_H-M   'P 1'
#
loop_
_entity.id
_entity.type
_entity.pdbx_description
1 polymer ?
#
loop_
_entity_poly.entity_id
_entity_poly.type
_entity_poly.pdbx_seq_one_letter_code
_entity_poly.pdbx_strand_id
1 'polypeptide(L)'
;MVPPTASPDDAARLRAELGLDRSLVVQYARWIGGVLRGNLGESFATRLPVARALREAMPVSLSLGGTALILTFLVGIPIGIVQAARRGRAVDRVLTIVTTTVYAAPSYWLALALVAVFTYGAAA
;
A
#
# COMPACT_ATOMS: atom_id res chain seq x y z
N MET A 1 3.35 -5.60 -22.38
CA MET A 1 3.52 -4.22 -22.90
C MET A 1 4.18 -4.31 -24.26
N VAL A 2 3.70 -3.57 -25.25
CA VAL A 2 4.29 -3.53 -26.59
C VAL A 2 5.70 -2.93 -26.46
N PRO A 3 6.78 -3.65 -26.79
CA PRO A 3 8.12 -3.06 -26.80
C PRO A 3 8.16 -1.87 -27.76
N PRO A 4 8.99 -0.84 -27.51
CA PRO A 4 9.16 0.26 -28.46
C PRO A 4 9.71 -0.20 -29.83
N THR A 5 10.23 -1.43 -29.92
CA THR A 5 10.72 -2.10 -31.14
C THR A 5 9.65 -2.93 -31.87
N ALA A 6 8.41 -3.01 -31.37
CA ALA A 6 7.37 -3.82 -32.00
C ALA A 6 6.89 -3.21 -33.32
N SER A 7 6.48 -4.07 -34.26
CA SER A 7 5.90 -3.61 -35.52
C SER A 7 4.57 -2.86 -35.29
N PRO A 8 4.21 -1.89 -36.15
CA PRO A 8 2.92 -1.21 -36.08
C PRO A 8 1.72 -2.18 -36.12
N ASP A 9 1.85 -3.27 -36.88
CA ASP A 9 0.80 -4.29 -37.03
C ASP A 9 0.61 -5.10 -35.74
N ASP A 10 1.69 -5.47 -35.04
CA ASP A 10 1.61 -6.16 -33.75
C ASP A 10 0.98 -5.27 -32.68
N ALA A 11 1.30 -3.97 -32.71
CA ALA A 11 0.72 -2.99 -31.80
C ALA A 11 -0.77 -2.75 -32.07
N ALA A 12 -1.19 -2.74 -33.35
CA ALA A 12 -2.59 -2.63 -33.74
C ALA A 12 -3.38 -3.88 -33.34
N ARG A 13 -2.82 -5.08 -33.57
CA ARG A 13 -3.41 -6.35 -33.17
C ARG A 13 -3.64 -6.43 -31.66
N LEU A 14 -2.63 -6.08 -30.85
CA LEU A 14 -2.78 -6.09 -29.39
C LEU A 14 -3.80 -5.05 -28.91
N ARG A 15 -3.88 -3.88 -29.53
CA ARG A 15 -4.92 -2.88 -29.18
C ARG A 15 -6.33 -3.42 -29.41
N ALA A 16 -6.55 -4.10 -30.53
CA ALA A 16 -7.84 -4.72 -30.83
C ALA A 16 -8.16 -5.86 -29.85
N GLU A 17 -7.18 -6.73 -29.54
CA GLU A 17 -7.34 -7.82 -28.55
C GLU A 17 -7.72 -7.29 -27.15
N LEU A 18 -7.08 -6.20 -26.73
CA LEU A 18 -7.37 -5.56 -25.44
C LEU A 18 -8.62 -4.66 -25.49
N GLY A 19 -9.21 -4.46 -26.67
CA GLY A 19 -10.35 -3.57 -26.88
C GLY A 19 -10.04 -2.10 -26.61
N LEU A 20 -8.78 -1.69 -26.77
CA LEU A 20 -8.27 -0.33 -26.60
C LEU A 20 -8.60 0.58 -27.79
N ASP A 21 -9.07 -0.01 -28.89
CA ASP A 21 -9.60 0.65 -30.08
C ASP A 21 -11.01 1.23 -29.87
N ARG A 22 -11.69 0.85 -28.79
CA ARG A 22 -13.05 1.30 -28.47
C ARG A 22 -13.06 2.59 -27.66
N SER A 23 -14.21 3.28 -27.61
CA SER A 23 -14.36 4.46 -26.74
C SER A 23 -14.12 4.13 -25.26
N LEU A 24 -13.55 5.08 -24.52
CA LEU A 24 -13.19 4.89 -23.10
C LEU A 24 -14.38 4.45 -22.24
N VAL A 25 -15.57 4.95 -22.55
CA VAL A 25 -16.82 4.57 -21.86
C VAL A 25 -17.08 3.07 -21.99
N VAL A 26 -16.92 2.50 -23.19
CA VAL A 26 -17.11 1.06 -23.43
C VAL A 26 -16.04 0.24 -22.73
N GLN A 27 -14.78 0.70 -22.75
CA GLN A 27 -13.68 0.02 -22.05
C GLN A 27 -13.95 -0.06 -20.55
N TYR A 28 -14.31 1.08 -19.94
CA TYR A 28 -14.61 1.15 -18.51
C TYR A 28 -15.86 0.34 -18.14
N ALA A 29 -16.95 0.46 -18.92
CA ALA A 29 -18.17 -0.30 -18.69
C ALA A 29 -17.94 -1.82 -18.74
N ARG A 30 -17.11 -2.29 -19.69
CA ARG A 30 -16.71 -3.70 -19.77
C ARG A 30 -15.89 -4.11 -18.55
N TRP A 31 -14.91 -3.30 -18.16
CA TRP A 31 -14.05 -3.58 -17.01
C TRP A 31 -14.87 -3.65 -15.72
N ILE A 32 -15.64 -2.61 -15.39
CA ILE A 32 -16.44 -2.57 -14.17
C ILE A 32 -17.55 -3.65 -14.18
N GLY A 33 -18.15 -3.94 -15.34
CA GLY A 33 -19.10 -5.04 -15.48
C GLY A 33 -18.47 -6.42 -15.25
N GLY A 34 -17.18 -6.58 -15.53
CA GLY A 34 -16.41 -7.77 -15.14
C GLY A 34 -16.18 -7.81 -13.63
N VAL A 35 -15.70 -6.70 -13.05
CA VAL A 35 -15.41 -6.56 -11.61
C VAL A 35 -16.64 -6.88 -10.76
N LEU A 36 -17.81 -6.34 -11.11
CA LEU A 36 -19.07 -6.57 -10.41
C LEU A 36 -19.55 -8.03 -10.48
N ARG A 37 -19.05 -8.81 -11.44
CA ARG A 37 -19.30 -10.26 -11.57
C ARG A 37 -18.17 -11.11 -10.97
N GLY A 38 -17.22 -10.48 -10.26
CA GLY A 38 -16.07 -11.15 -9.66
C GLY A 38 -14.91 -11.44 -10.63
N ASN A 39 -14.99 -10.98 -11.89
CA ASN A 39 -13.92 -11.10 -12.85
C ASN A 39 -13.04 -9.83 -12.85
N LEU A 40 -11.93 -9.89 -12.12
CA LEU A 40 -10.95 -8.80 -12.06
C LEU A 40 -9.99 -8.76 -13.26
N GLY A 41 -10.11 -9.72 -14.19
CA GLY A 41 -9.22 -9.87 -15.34
C GLY A 41 -7.90 -10.54 -14.98
N GLU A 42 -6.96 -10.46 -15.93
CA GLU A 42 -5.63 -11.03 -15.83
C GLU A 42 -4.55 -9.95 -15.75
N SER A 43 -3.49 -10.23 -15.01
CA SER A 43 -2.32 -9.37 -14.94
C SER A 43 -1.51 -9.43 -16.22
N PHE A 44 -1.21 -8.28 -16.81
CA PHE A 44 -0.33 -8.21 -17.99
C PHE A 44 1.13 -8.58 -17.69
N ALA A 45 1.55 -8.45 -16.43
CA ALA A 45 2.93 -8.74 -16.02
C ALA A 45 3.13 -10.22 -15.71
N THR A 46 2.17 -10.83 -15.00
CA THR A 46 2.30 -12.20 -14.49
C THR A 46 1.45 -13.23 -15.24
N ARG A 47 0.54 -12.78 -16.13
CA ARG A 47 -0.41 -13.64 -16.87
C ARG A 47 -1.27 -14.52 -15.96
N LEU A 48 -1.49 -14.09 -14.72
CA LEU A 48 -2.33 -14.78 -13.74
C LEU A 48 -3.61 -13.96 -13.49
N PRO A 49 -4.71 -14.62 -13.08
CA PRO A 49 -5.91 -13.91 -12.63
C PRO A 49 -5.59 -12.95 -11.49
N VAL A 50 -6.02 -11.69 -11.60
CA VAL A 50 -5.78 -10.67 -10.57
C VAL A 50 -6.37 -11.09 -9.21
N ALA A 51 -7.52 -11.79 -9.23
CA ALA A 51 -8.15 -12.33 -8.04
C ALA A 51 -7.27 -13.32 -7.26
N ARG A 52 -6.37 -14.04 -7.92
CA ARG A 52 -5.42 -14.94 -7.26
C ARG A 52 -4.30 -14.15 -6.59
N ALA A 53 -3.70 -13.21 -7.31
CA ALA A 53 -2.66 -12.34 -6.78
C ALA A 53 -3.13 -11.56 -5.54
N LEU A 54 -4.37 -11.02 -5.58
CA LEU A 54 -4.96 -10.35 -4.42
C LEU A 54 -5.16 -11.30 -3.24
N ARG A 55 -5.66 -12.53 -3.47
CA ARG A 55 -5.85 -13.52 -2.40
C ARG A 55 -4.54 -13.92 -1.72
N GLU A 56 -3.45 -14.01 -2.49
CA GLU A 56 -2.13 -14.34 -1.96
C GLU A 56 -1.52 -13.16 -1.16
N ALA A 57 -1.71 -11.92 -1.63
CA ALA A 57 -1.18 -10.73 -0.97
C ALA A 57 -2.02 -10.24 0.23
N MET A 58 -3.34 -10.41 0.19
CA MET A 58 -4.29 -9.90 1.17
C MET A 58 -3.94 -10.27 2.63
N PRO A 59 -3.65 -11.54 2.98
CA PRO A 59 -3.34 -11.92 4.36
C PRO A 59 -2.13 -11.18 4.92
N VAL A 60 -1.11 -10.93 4.09
CA VAL A 60 0.09 -10.20 4.49
C VAL A 60 -0.21 -8.72 4.71
N SER A 61 -0.94 -8.07 3.80
CA SER A 61 -1.32 -6.66 3.98
C SER A 61 -2.25 -6.46 5.19
N LEU A 62 -3.21 -7.37 5.38
CA LEU A 62 -4.14 -7.31 6.51
C LEU A 62 -3.45 -7.59 7.84
N SER A 63 -2.52 -8.54 7.90
CA SER A 63 -1.78 -8.81 9.14
C SER A 63 -0.87 -7.64 9.50
N LEU A 64 -0.15 -7.06 8.54
CA LEU A 64 0.69 -5.88 8.75
C LEU A 64 -0.15 -4.67 9.17
N GLY A 65 -1.18 -4.32 8.39
CA GLY A 65 -2.04 -3.18 8.68
C GLY A 65 -2.82 -3.33 9.98
N GLY A 66 -3.39 -4.52 10.21
CA GLY A 66 -4.12 -4.83 11.44
C GLY A 66 -3.25 -4.76 12.68
N THR A 67 -2.04 -5.32 12.62
CA THR A 67 -1.08 -5.24 13.74
C THR A 67 -0.66 -3.78 13.99
N ALA A 68 -0.35 -3.03 12.94
CA ALA A 68 0.01 -1.61 13.06
C ALA A 68 -1.13 -0.78 13.67
N LEU A 69 -2.39 -1.03 13.29
CA LEU A 69 -3.56 -0.37 13.86
C LEU A 69 -3.74 -0.68 15.34
N ILE A 70 -3.63 -1.96 15.71
CA ILE A 70 -3.73 -2.39 17.12
C ILE A 70 -2.65 -1.70 17.94
N LEU A 71 -1.39 -1.72 17.50
CA LEU A 71 -0.28 -1.06 18.20
C LEU A 71 -0.50 0.46 18.29
N THR A 72 -1.02 1.07 17.22
CA THR A 72 -1.35 2.49 17.19
C THR A 72 -2.38 2.85 18.25
N PHE A 73 -3.44 2.04 18.41
CA PHE A 73 -4.43 2.29 19.47
C PHE A 73 -3.87 2.01 20.86
N LEU A 74 -3.14 0.91 21.04
CA LEU A 74 -2.56 0.53 22.33
C LEU A 74 -1.54 1.55 22.85
N VAL A 75 -0.80 2.21 21.96
CA VAL A 75 0.26 3.17 22.35
C VAL A 75 -0.22 4.61 22.22
N GLY A 76 -0.85 4.94 21.09
CA GLY A 76 -1.27 6.31 20.77
C GLY A 76 -2.38 6.82 21.66
N ILE A 77 -3.39 5.99 21.98
CA ILE A 77 -4.51 6.43 22.84
C ILE A 77 -4.01 6.76 24.26
N PRO A 78 -3.24 5.88 24.96
CA PRO A 78 -2.72 6.23 26.28
C PRO A 78 -1.83 7.46 26.29
N ILE A 79 -0.94 7.60 25.29
CA ILE A 79 -0.11 8.81 25.15
C ILE A 79 -1.00 10.04 25.02
N GLY A 80 -2.00 10.01 24.15
CA GLY A 80 -2.94 11.12 23.98
C GLY A 80 -3.73 11.46 25.25
N ILE A 81 -4.20 10.45 25.99
CA ILE A 81 -4.88 10.64 27.28
C ILE A 81 -3.94 11.32 28.29
N VAL A 82 -2.69 10.86 28.39
CA VAL A 82 -1.69 11.43 29.31
C VAL A 82 -1.38 12.88 28.93
N GLN A 83 -1.19 13.18 27.65
CA GLN A 83 -0.95 14.55 27.16
C GLN A 83 -2.14 15.47 27.47
N ALA A 84 -3.37 15.01 27.23
CA ALA A 84 -4.57 15.77 27.54
C ALA A 84 -4.71 16.05 29.05
N ALA A 85 -4.49 15.04 29.90
CA ALA A 85 -4.59 15.16 31.36
C ALA A 85 -3.45 16.00 31.98
N ARG A 86 -2.29 16.06 31.31
CA ARG A 86 -1.10 16.80 31.77
C ARG A 86 -0.80 18.03 30.89
N ARG A 87 -1.82 18.56 30.20
CA ARG A 87 -1.68 19.66 29.23
C ARG A 87 -0.83 20.81 29.77
N GLY A 88 0.15 21.23 28.98
CA GLY A 88 1.04 22.34 29.29
C GLY A 88 2.15 22.03 30.30
N ARG A 89 2.18 20.83 30.89
CA ARG A 89 3.28 20.39 31.77
C ARG A 89 4.46 19.84 30.95
N ALA A 90 5.59 19.62 31.62
CA ALA A 90 6.80 19.08 31.00
C ALA A 90 6.55 17.73 30.28
N VAL A 91 5.75 16.84 30.87
CA VAL A 91 5.41 15.53 30.27
C VAL A 91 4.72 15.70 28.92
N ASP A 92 3.75 16.59 28.82
CA ASP A 92 3.05 16.89 27.56
C ASP A 92 4.01 17.46 26.50
N ARG A 93 4.88 18.40 26.89
CA ARG A 93 5.90 18.96 25.98
C ARG A 93 6.88 17.90 25.47
N VAL A 94 7.39 17.04 26.35
CA VAL A 94 8.33 15.96 25.97
C VAL A 94 7.64 14.98 25.02
N LEU A 95 6.44 14.51 25.35
CA LEU A 95 5.69 13.59 24.48
C LEU A 95 5.36 14.22 23.13
N THR A 96 5.02 15.51 23.09
CA THR A 96 4.79 16.25 21.84
C THR A 96 6.06 16.30 20.98
N ILE A 97 7.21 16.63 21.57
CA ILE A 97 8.48 16.69 20.82
C ILE A 97 8.82 15.31 20.25
N VAL A 98 8.74 14.26 21.07
CA VAL A 98 9.05 12.89 20.64
C VAL A 98 8.11 12.44 19.52
N THR A 99 6.79 12.55 19.72
CA THR A 99 5.79 12.11 18.72
C THR A 99 5.89 12.91 17.43
N THR A 100 6.09 14.23 17.51
CA THR A 100 6.26 15.09 16.34
C THR A 100 7.54 14.76 15.58
N THR A 101 8.64 14.46 16.28
CA THR A 101 9.92 14.09 15.65
C THR A 101 9.77 12.77 14.88
N VAL A 102 9.16 11.76 15.49
CA VAL A 102 8.89 10.48 14.83
C VAL A 102 7.95 10.67 13.63
N TYR A 103 6.92 11.50 13.77
CA TYR A 103 5.98 11.81 12.69
C TYR A 103 6.62 12.58 11.52
N ALA A 104 7.55 13.49 11.81
CA ALA A 104 8.26 14.28 10.81
C ALA A 104 9.32 13.48 10.05
N ALA A 105 9.78 12.34 10.60
CA ALA A 105 10.75 11.49 9.94
C ALA A 105 10.15 10.87 8.67
N PRO A 106 10.88 10.84 7.54
CA PRO A 106 10.44 10.13 6.36
C PRO A 106 10.22 8.64 6.68
N SER A 107 9.06 8.10 6.31
CA SER A 107 8.68 6.73 6.65
C SER A 107 9.66 5.68 6.13
N TYR A 108 10.22 5.88 4.94
CA TYR A 108 11.24 4.98 4.37
C TYR A 108 12.51 4.96 5.23
N TRP A 109 12.94 6.13 5.72
CA TRP A 109 14.15 6.25 6.54
C TRP A 109 13.92 5.58 7.88
N LEU A 110 12.76 5.81 8.51
CA LEU A 110 12.39 5.18 9.77
C LEU A 110 12.33 3.65 9.62
N ALA A 111 11.74 3.14 8.53
CA ALA A 111 11.70 1.71 8.25
C ALA A 111 13.11 1.11 8.14
N LEU A 112 14.02 1.76 7.40
CA LEU A 112 15.40 1.30 7.27
C LEU A 112 16.17 1.36 8.60
N ALA A 113 15.96 2.41 9.40
CA ALA A 113 16.56 2.54 10.73
C ALA A 113 16.08 1.43 11.67
N LEU A 114 14.78 1.12 11.67
CA LEU A 114 14.22 0.01 12.46
C LEU A 114 14.78 -1.33 12.00
N VAL A 115 14.88 -1.58 10.69
CA VAL A 115 15.54 -2.79 10.16
C VAL A 115 16.97 -2.88 10.67
N ALA A 116 17.75 -1.80 10.57
CA ALA A 116 19.14 -1.81 11.05
C ALA A 116 19.25 -2.11 12.56
N VAL A 117 18.39 -1.50 13.39
CA VAL A 117 18.36 -1.72 14.84
C VAL A 117 17.96 -3.16 15.18
N PHE A 118 16.88 -3.69 14.60
CA PHE A 118 16.39 -5.03 14.93
C PHE A 118 17.22 -6.15 14.30
N THR A 119 17.93 -5.90 13.20
CA THR A 119 18.79 -6.89 12.56
C THR A 119 20.21 -6.88 13.13
N TYR A 120 20.86 -5.72 13.19
CA TYR A 120 22.26 -5.64 13.62
C TYR A 120 22.39 -5.41 15.13
N GLY A 121 21.43 -4.72 15.76
CA GLY A 121 21.41 -4.52 17.21
C GLY A 121 20.97 -5.75 18.00
N ALA A 122 20.29 -6.72 17.38
CA ALA A 122 19.95 -8.00 18.01
C ALA A 122 21.09 -9.04 17.92
N ALA A 123 22.15 -8.74 17.17
CA ALA A 123 23.32 -9.59 16.98
C ALA A 123 24.49 -9.25 17.92
N ALA A 124 24.29 -8.31 18.85
CA ALA A 124 25.23 -7.88 19.88
C ALA A 124 24.67 -8.20 21.27
#